data_AF-A0A535A6K9-F1
#
_entry.id   AF-A0A535A6K9-F1
#
_cell.length_a   1.000
_cell.length_b   1.000
_cell.length_c   1.000
_cell.angle_alpha   90.00
_cell.angle_beta   90.00
_cell.angle_gamma   90.00
#
_symmetry.space_group_name_H-M   'P 1'
#
loop_
_entity.id
_entity.type
_entity.pdbx_description
1 polymer ?
#
loop_
_entity_poly.entity_id
_entity_poly.type
_entity_poly.pdbx_seq_one_letter_code
_entity_poly.pdbx_strand_id
1 'polypeptide(L)' 'MYRAGDYVYPADLPRRVLCRVATADSAVTAAGAFQILTLEPLEVPWQSRLGDRLVRFDEAVRPAPSGDGAASQLAR' A
#
# COMPACT_ATOMS: atom_id res chain seq x y z
N MET A 1 4.59 -8.80 5.62
CA MET A 1 5.26 -7.63 6.21
C MET A 1 5.69 -6.74 5.07
N TYR A 2 5.28 -5.48 5.09
CA TYR A 2 5.51 -4.52 4.01
C TYR A 2 6.89 -3.88 4.11
N ARG A 3 7.40 -3.45 2.96
CA ARG A 3 8.66 -2.73 2.78
C ARG A 3 8.41 -1.44 2.02
N ALA A 4 9.32 -0.47 2.20
CA ALA A 4 9.35 0.70 1.35
C ALA A 4 9.48 0.30 -0.12
N GLY A 5 8.66 0.89 -0.99
CA GLY A 5 8.54 0.55 -2.41
C GLY A 5 7.40 -0.43 -2.74
N ASP A 6 6.83 -1.14 -1.76
CA ASP A 6 5.68 -2.00 -2.00
C ASP A 6 4.47 -1.18 -2.47
N TYR A 7 3.62 -1.79 -3.28
CA TYR A 7 2.38 -1.18 -3.74
C TYR A 7 1.19 -1.78 -2.99
N VAL A 8 0.29 -0.91 -2.53
CA VAL A 8 -0.87 -1.29 -1.72
C VAL A 8 -2.11 -0.50 -2.08
N TYR A 9 -3.26 -1.06 -1.72
CA TYR A 9 -4.54 -0.36 -1.70
C TYR A 9 -5.02 -0.23 -0.25
N PRO A 10 -5.29 1.00 0.25
CA PRO A 10 -6.00 1.18 1.52
C PRO A 10 -7.41 0.57 1.42
N ALA A 11 -7.79 -0.22 2.42
CA ALA A 11 -9.07 -0.93 2.45
C ALA A 11 -10.21 -0.07 3.05
N ASP A 12 -9.87 1.03 3.71
CA ASP A 12 -10.79 1.94 4.40
C ASP A 12 -11.27 3.11 3.52
N LEU A 13 -10.81 3.19 2.27
CA LEU A 13 -11.23 4.21 1.32
C LEU A 13 -12.40 3.74 0.44
N PRO A 14 -13.32 4.65 0.07
CA PRO A 14 -14.50 4.31 -0.75
C PRO A 14 -14.16 3.90 -2.20
N ARG A 15 -12.92 4.14 -2.63
CA ARG A 15 -12.37 3.72 -3.92
C ARG A 15 -10.99 3.12 -3.72
N ARG A 16 -10.60 2.22 -4.63
CA ARG A 16 -9.24 1.71 -4.69
C ARG A 16 -8.32 2.84 -5.14
N VAL A 17 -7.41 3.25 -4.27
CA VAL A 17 -6.37 4.24 -4.54
C VAL A 17 -5.03 3.51 -4.46
N LEU A 18 -4.29 3.46 -5.57
CA LEU A 18 -2.98 2.83 -5.55
C LEU A 18 -1.99 3.73 -4.81
N CYS A 19 -1.35 3.17 -3.79
CA CYS A 19 -0.32 3.86 -3.03
C CYS A 19 1.00 3.08 -3.07
N ARG A 20 2.12 3.80 -3.02
CA ARG A 20 3.44 3.25 -2.73
C ARG A 20 3.73 3.38 -1.24
N VAL A 21 4.27 2.35 -0.62
CA VAL A 21 4.77 2.43 0.77
C VAL A 21 6.05 3.26 0.77
N ALA A 22 6.03 4.42 1.43
CA ALA A 22 7.19 5.28 1.62
C ALA A 22 8.04 4.81 2.80
N THR A 23 7.41 4.48 3.94
CA THR A 23 8.06 3.89 5.11
C THR A 23 7.18 2.82 5.74
N ALA A 24 7.80 1.85 6.40
CA ALA A 24 7.13 0.78 7.13
C ALA A 24 7.83 0.59 8.48
N ASP A 25 7.26 1.21 9.53
CA ASP A 25 7.80 1.16 10.89
C ASP A 25 7.16 0.00 11.63
N SER A 26 7.97 -0.83 12.29
CA SER A 26 7.51 -2.08 12.89
C SER A 26 7.60 -2.02 14.41
N ALA A 27 6.57 -2.53 15.08
CA ALA A 27 6.51 -2.55 16.54
C ALA A 27 5.93 -3.87 17.04
N VAL A 28 6.22 -4.19 18.31
CA VAL A 28 5.70 -5.35 19.02
C VAL A 28 5.12 -4.89 20.35
N THR A 29 3.91 -5.34 20.65
CA THR A 29 3.23 -5.12 21.92
C THR A 29 2.81 -6.45 22.53
N ALA A 30 2.27 -6.42 23.75
CA ALA A 30 1.66 -7.60 24.36
C ALA A 30 0.50 -8.19 23.53
N ALA A 31 -0.14 -7.39 22.66
CA ALA A 31 -1.22 -7.82 21.78
C ALA A 31 -0.71 -8.43 20.45
N GLY A 32 0.58 -8.29 20.12
CA GLY A 32 1.16 -8.80 18.89
C GLY A 32 2.06 -7.80 18.17
N ALA A 33 2.59 -8.23 17.03
CA ALA A 33 3.38 -7.41 16.12
C ALA A 33 2.49 -6.71 15.08
N PHE A 34 2.83 -5.47 14.73
CA PHE A 34 2.15 -4.71 13.69
C PHE A 34 3.13 -3.74 13.00
N GLN A 35 2.69 -3.17 11.88
CA GLN A 35 3.40 -2.07 11.23
C GLN A 35 2.54 -0.82 11.10
N ILE A 36 3.20 0.34 11.16
CA ILE A 36 2.66 1.64 10.75
C ILE A 36 3.28 1.97 9.40
N LEU A 37 2.44 2.18 8.40
CA LEU A 37 2.82 2.45 7.02
C LEU A 37 2.57 3.92 6.70
N THR A 38 3.58 4.59 6.15
CA THR A 38 3.40 5.86 5.45
C THR A 38 3.26 5.57 3.97
N LEU A 39 2.16 6.02 3.37
CA LEU A 39 1.79 5.72 1.99
C LEU A 39 1.75 6.99 1.15
N GLU A 40 2.24 6.90 -0.08
CA GLU A 40 2.20 7.96 -1.09
C GLU A 40 1.18 7.58 -2.18
N PRO A 41 0.04 8.30 -2.30
CA PRO A 41 -0.93 8.06 -3.38
C PRO A 41 -0.31 8.37 -4.75
N LEU A 42 -0.53 7.50 -5.74
CA LEU A 42 0.09 7.65 -7.07
C LEU A 42 -0.82 8.34 -8.10
N GLU A 43 -2.11 8.48 -7.78
CA GLU A 43 -3.11 9.05 -8.70
C GLU A 43 -3.48 10.49 -8.28
N VAL A 44 -3.46 11.42 -9.24
CA VAL A 44 -3.95 12.79 -9.10
C VAL A 44 -5.42 12.79 -9.54
N PRO A 45 -6.41 12.80 -8.62
CA PRO A 45 -6.58 13.90 -7.68
C PRO A 45 -6.40 13.53 -6.19
N TRP A 46 -6.00 12.29 -5.89
CA TRP A 46 -5.96 11.81 -4.51
C TRP A 46 -4.88 12.49 -3.68
N GLN A 47 -3.73 12.83 -4.28
CA GLN A 47 -2.69 13.63 -3.63
C GLN A 47 -3.25 14.97 -3.11
N SER A 48 -4.07 15.65 -3.92
CA SER A 48 -4.67 16.94 -3.52
C SER A 48 -5.82 16.80 -2.51
N ARG A 49 -6.51 15.64 -2.48
CA ARG A 49 -7.69 15.44 -1.62
C ARG A 49 -7.38 14.80 -0.27
N LEU A 50 -6.44 13.86 -0.25
CA LEU A 50 -6.03 13.10 0.94
C LEU A 50 -4.75 13.67 1.56
N GLY A 51 -4.09 14.61 0.88
CA GLY A 51 -2.73 15.03 1.17
C GLY A 51 -1.71 14.11 0.49
N ASP A 52 -0.45 14.53 0.51
CA ASP A 52 0.63 13.81 -0.16
C ASP A 52 0.95 12.46 0.51
N ARG A 53 0.51 12.28 1.77
CA ARG A 53 0.80 11.10 2.58
C ARG A 53 -0.41 10.64 3.39
N LEU A 54 -0.57 9.32 3.47
CA LEU A 54 -1.52 8.63 4.33
C LEU A 54 -0.77 7.78 5.34
N VAL A 55 -1.22 7.75 6.60
CA VAL A 55 -0.68 6.86 7.63
C VAL A 55 -1.72 5.79 7.97
N ARG A 56 -1.35 4.51 7.90
CA ARG A 56 -2.23 3.37 8.15
C ARG A 56 -1.50 2.21 8.83
N PHE A 57 -2.25 1.40 9.58
CA PHE A 57 -1.75 0.09 10.01
C PHE A 57 -1.69 -0.88 8.82
N ASP A 58 -0.82 -1.88 8.91
CA ASP A 58 -0.71 -2.95 7.91
C ASP A 58 -2.02 -3.72 7.68
N GLU A 59 -2.83 -3.91 8.72
CA GLU A 59 -4.14 -4.55 8.62
C GLU A 59 -5.15 -3.77 7.75
N ALA A 60 -4.96 -2.46 7.61
CA ALA A 60 -5.85 -1.58 6.86
C ALA A 60 -5.48 -1.47 5.38
N VAL A 61 -4.50 -2.25 4.90
CA VAL A 61 -4.09 -2.25 3.50
C VAL A 61 -4.14 -3.65 2.89
N ARG A 62 -4.25 -3.69 1.56
CA ARG A 62 -4.15 -4.92 0.77
C ARG A 62 -2.99 -4.78 -0.23
N PRO A 63 -2.17 -5.82 -0.44
CA PRO A 63 -1.11 -5.76 -1.45
C PRO A 63 -1.74 -5.55 -2.83
N ALA A 64 -1.14 -4.65 -3.63
CA ALA A 64 -1.48 -4.54 -5.03
C ALA A 64 -0.85 -5.71 -5.79
N PRO A 65 -1.56 -6.35 -6.73
CA PRO A 65 -0.97 -7.40 -7.54
C PRO A 65 0.18 -6.83 -8.36
N SER A 66 1.36 -7.44 -8.26
CA SER A 66 2.46 -7.18 -9.18
C SER A 66 1.93 -7.48 -10.59
N GLY A 67 1.93 -6.47 -11.47
CA GLY A 67 1.52 -6.65 -12.86
C GLY A 67 2.55 -7.49 -13.61
N ASP A 68 2.62 -8.79 -13.32
CA ASP A 68 3.45 -9.77 -14.03
C ASP A 68 2.59 -10.94 -14.53
N GLY A 69 1.42 -10.58 -15.09
CA GLY A 69 0.45 -11.50 -15.67
C GLY A 69 0.22 -11.30 -17.18
N ALA A 70 1.04 -10.49 -17.86
CA ALA A 70 0.89 -10.21 -19.29
C ALA A 70 2.13 -10.57 -20.16
N ALA A 71 3.24 -11.01 -19.55
CA ALA A 71 4.49 -11.28 -20.28
C ALA A 71 4.85 -12.77 -20.41
N SER A 72 3.98 -13.71 -20.03
CA SER A 72 4.28 -15.16 -20.10
C SER A 72 3.21 -16.04 -20.73
N GLN A 73 2.25 -15.48 -21.48
CA GLN A 73 1.24 -16.28 -22.21
C GLN A 73 1.16 -15.99 -23.73
N LEU A 74 2.24 -15.48 -24.32
CA LEU A 74 2.41 -15.34 -25.78
C LEU A 74 3.66 -16.05 -26.31
N ALA A 75 4.07 -17.13 -25.64
CA ALA A 75 5.05 -18.06 -26.19
C ALA A 75 4.64 -19.50 -25.83
N ARG A 76 3.63 -20.01 -26.52
CA ARG A 76 3.45 -21.43 -26.81
C ARG A 76 2.39 -21.64 -27.89
#